data_AF-A0A821X017-F1
#
_entry.id   AF-A0A821X017-F1
#
_cell.length_a   1.000
_cell.length_b   1.000
_cell.length_c   1.000
_cell.angle_alpha   90.00
_cell.angle_beta   90.00
_cell.angle_gamma   90.00
#
_symmetry.space_group_name_H-M   'P 1'
#
loop_
_entity.id
_entity.type
_entity.pdbx_description
1 polymer ?
#
loop_
_entity_poly.entity_id
_entity_poly.type
_entity_poly.pdbx_seq_one_letter_code
_entity_poly.pdbx_strand_id
1 'polypeptide(L)'
;NGGRCTAILVLALLHDHNLQDRGAFSAFKDSSTISVLLNFIEMYDRDLKLNTLYVLEDACQNSAFTYEIFRLGGIITIINSMCLDHIGIQESCSILLKLLLFRRARRVIRRF
;
A
#
# COMPACT_ATOMS: atom_id res chain seq x y z
N ASN A 1 -1.58 -0.92 -22.14
CA ASN A 1 -2.16 -0.96 -20.79
C ASN A 1 -1.19 -0.58 -19.67
N GLY A 2 0.10 -0.95 -19.73
CA GLY A 2 1.07 -0.61 -18.66
C GLY A 2 1.35 0.89 -18.43
N GLY A 3 1.35 1.73 -19.48
CA GLY A 3 1.74 3.14 -19.35
C GLY A 3 0.80 4.03 -18.51
N ARG A 4 -0.49 3.67 -18.41
CA ARG A 4 -1.46 4.40 -17.57
C ARG A 4 -1.25 4.13 -16.08
N CYS A 5 -0.99 2.88 -15.70
CA CYS A 5 -0.71 2.52 -14.31
C CYS A 5 0.57 3.20 -13.81
N THR A 6 1.63 3.24 -14.61
CA THR A 6 2.88 3.92 -14.23
C THR A 6 2.69 5.42 -14.05
N ALA A 7 1.97 6.09 -14.96
CA ALA A 7 1.70 7.53 -14.85
C ALA A 7 0.85 7.86 -13.61
N ILE A 8 -0.17 7.04 -13.32
CA ILE A 8 -1.01 7.21 -12.14
C ILE A 8 -0.22 6.92 -10.85
N LEU A 9 0.67 5.93 -10.85
CA LEU A 9 1.57 5.65 -9.72
C LEU A 9 2.52 6.82 -9.46
N VAL A 10 3.12 7.37 -10.52
CA VAL A 10 4.00 8.55 -10.44
C VAL A 10 3.22 9.76 -9.93
N LEU A 11 2.00 10.00 -10.43
CA LEU A 11 1.17 11.12 -9.98
C LEU A 11 0.69 10.98 -8.53
N ALA A 12 0.40 9.76 -8.07
CA ALA A 12 0.05 9.48 -6.68
C ALA A 12 1.27 9.66 -5.74
N LEU A 13 2.45 9.21 -6.17
CA LEU A 13 3.71 9.41 -5.45
C LEU A 13 4.15 10.88 -5.41
N LEU A 14 3.72 11.70 -6.38
CA LEU A 14 3.95 13.15 -6.42
C LEU A 14 2.94 13.95 -5.56
N HIS A 15 2.01 13.28 -4.86
CA HIS A 15 1.02 13.87 -3.96
C HIS A 15 -0.01 14.83 -4.63
N ASP A 16 -0.09 14.82 -5.96
CA ASP A 16 -0.80 15.85 -6.75
C ASP A 16 -2.21 15.43 -7.21
N HIS A 17 -2.65 14.20 -6.86
CA HIS A 17 -3.97 13.70 -7.23
C HIS A 17 -4.68 12.95 -6.10
N ASN A 18 -5.96 13.29 -5.91
CA ASN A 18 -6.86 12.60 -4.98
C ASN A 18 -7.27 11.23 -5.56
N LEU A 19 -6.81 10.14 -4.94
CA LEU A 19 -7.12 8.77 -5.38
C LEU A 19 -8.60 8.40 -5.24
N GLN A 20 -9.40 9.23 -4.57
CA GLN A 20 -10.85 9.04 -4.43
C GLN A 20 -11.64 9.30 -5.73
N ASP A 21 -11.01 9.83 -6.78
CA ASP A 21 -11.65 9.91 -8.10
C ASP A 21 -11.78 8.52 -8.75
N ARG A 22 -13.00 8.19 -9.21
CA ARG A 22 -13.38 6.85 -9.69
C ARG A 22 -12.54 6.40 -10.88
N GLY A 23 -12.05 7.33 -11.70
CA GLY A 23 -11.19 7.04 -12.85
C GLY A 23 -9.80 6.54 -12.45
N ALA A 24 -9.13 7.25 -11.53
CA ALA A 24 -7.83 6.87 -11.00
C ALA A 24 -7.90 5.52 -10.26
N PHE A 25 -8.95 5.32 -9.46
CA PHE A 25 -9.10 4.11 -8.65
C PHE A 25 -9.24 2.81 -9.46
N SER A 26 -9.88 2.87 -10.64
CA SER A 26 -10.04 1.69 -11.50
C SER A 26 -8.71 1.11 -11.99
N ALA A 27 -7.66 1.94 -12.13
CA ALA A 27 -6.31 1.52 -12.50
C ALA A 27 -5.50 0.91 -11.33
N PHE A 28 -5.90 1.20 -10.08
CA PHE A 28 -5.24 0.71 -8.86
C PHE A 28 -5.72 -0.66 -8.38
N LYS A 29 -6.82 -1.19 -8.94
CA LYS A 29 -7.39 -2.48 -8.52
C LYS A 29 -6.65 -3.71 -9.06
N ASP A 30 -5.76 -3.53 -10.04
CA ASP A 30 -5.00 -4.64 -10.58
C ASP A 30 -3.95 -5.11 -9.57
N SER A 31 -3.96 -6.41 -9.25
CA SER A 31 -3.00 -7.04 -8.33
C SER A 31 -1.54 -6.74 -8.67
N SER A 32 -1.24 -6.52 -9.95
CA SER A 32 0.08 -6.13 -10.44
C SER A 32 0.50 -4.75 -9.93
N THR A 33 -0.41 -3.77 -9.93
CA THR A 33 -0.16 -2.41 -9.42
C THR A 33 0.16 -2.45 -7.92
N ILE A 34 -0.61 -3.22 -7.15
CA ILE A 34 -0.37 -3.36 -5.70
C ILE A 34 0.95 -4.08 -5.43
N SER A 35 1.29 -5.10 -6.23
CA SER A 35 2.58 -5.80 -6.10
C SER A 35 3.76 -4.85 -6.36
N VAL A 36 3.65 -3.94 -7.33
CA VAL A 36 4.69 -2.92 -7.58
C VAL A 36 4.82 -1.96 -6.40
N LEU A 37 3.71 -1.52 -5.80
CA LEU A 37 3.76 -0.67 -4.59
C LEU A 37 4.43 -1.42 -3.42
N LEU A 38 4.10 -2.68 -3.19
CA LEU A 38 4.77 -3.47 -2.15
C LEU A 38 6.28 -3.60 -2.42
N ASN A 39 6.67 -3.84 -3.67
CA ASN A 39 8.08 -3.88 -4.05
C ASN A 39 8.79 -2.55 -3.78
N PHE A 40 8.14 -1.41 -4.02
CA PHE A 40 8.71 -0.10 -3.74
C PHE A 40 8.98 0.13 -2.25
N ILE A 41 8.16 -0.43 -1.35
CA ILE A 41 8.44 -0.41 0.10
C ILE A 41 9.69 -1.22 0.46
N GLU A 42 10.03 -2.24 -0.34
CA GLU A 42 11.20 -3.09 -0.11
C GLU A 42 12.49 -2.53 -0.73
N MET A 43 12.40 -1.52 -1.61
CA MET A 43 13.57 -0.89 -2.26
C MET A 43 14.33 0.03 -1.32
N TYR A 44 15.65 0.18 -1.48
CA TYR A 44 16.49 0.99 -0.57
C TYR A 44 16.16 2.50 -0.49
N ASP A 45 15.42 3.05 -1.46
CA ASP A 45 15.13 4.48 -1.53
C ASP A 45 14.08 4.89 -0.48
N ARG A 46 14.53 5.66 0.52
CA ARG A 46 13.71 6.08 1.67
C ARG A 46 12.50 6.94 1.26
N ASP A 47 12.68 7.86 0.32
CA ASP A 47 11.62 8.78 -0.10
C ASP A 47 10.57 8.05 -0.92
N LEU A 48 11.01 7.12 -1.78
CA LEU A 48 10.13 6.22 -2.51
C LEU A 48 9.32 5.33 -1.55
N LYS A 49 9.94 4.75 -0.52
CA LYS A 49 9.23 3.97 0.51
C LYS A 49 8.15 4.81 1.18
N LEU A 50 8.50 6.00 1.66
CA LEU A 50 7.60 6.86 2.40
C LEU A 50 6.42 7.33 1.54
N ASN A 51 6.69 7.81 0.32
CA ASN A 51 5.64 8.21 -0.62
C ASN A 51 4.74 7.03 -1.00
N THR A 52 5.30 5.84 -1.12
CA THR A 52 4.51 4.63 -1.36
C THR A 52 3.60 4.29 -0.18
N LEU A 53 4.06 4.47 1.05
CA LEU A 53 3.24 4.29 2.25
C LEU A 53 2.08 5.29 2.32
N TYR A 54 2.30 6.57 1.94
CA TYR A 54 1.21 7.55 1.82
C TYR A 54 0.14 7.13 0.81
N VAL A 55 0.57 6.69 -0.39
CA VAL A 55 -0.33 6.20 -1.43
C VAL A 55 -1.13 4.99 -0.96
N LEU A 56 -0.48 4.03 -0.30
CA LEU A 56 -1.15 2.85 0.24
C LEU A 56 -2.11 3.20 1.37
N GLU A 57 -1.76 4.14 2.24
CA GLU A 57 -2.62 4.58 3.33
C GLU A 57 -3.95 5.13 2.80
N ASP A 58 -3.89 6.05 1.83
CA ASP A 58 -5.08 6.65 1.22
C ASP A 58 -5.91 5.61 0.46
N ALA A 59 -5.26 4.76 -0.34
CA ALA A 59 -5.94 3.71 -1.10
C ALA A 59 -6.61 2.65 -0.19
N CYS A 60 -6.08 2.41 1.02
CA CYS A 60 -6.66 1.48 1.98
C CYS A 60 -8.03 1.91 2.54
N GLN A 61 -8.52 3.12 2.26
CA GLN A 61 -9.93 3.46 2.51
C GLN A 61 -10.89 2.52 1.75
N ASN A 62 -10.43 1.88 0.67
CA ASN A 62 -11.20 0.91 -0.09
C ASN A 62 -10.96 -0.53 0.38
N SER A 63 -12.02 -1.18 0.87
CA SER A 63 -11.92 -2.55 1.39
C SER A 63 -11.44 -3.60 0.38
N ALA A 64 -11.71 -3.44 -0.92
CA ALA A 64 -11.24 -4.37 -1.94
C ALA A 64 -9.73 -4.25 -2.17
N PHE A 65 -9.21 -3.02 -2.18
CA PHE A 65 -7.77 -2.75 -2.26
C PHE A 65 -7.04 -3.27 -1.03
N THR A 66 -7.58 -2.99 0.16
CA THR A 66 -7.01 -3.45 1.44
C THR A 66 -7.00 -4.98 1.55
N TYR A 67 -8.05 -5.65 1.07
CA TYR A 67 -8.07 -7.11 1.02
C TYR A 67 -6.99 -7.66 0.07
N GLU A 68 -6.75 -6.98 -1.04
CA GLU A 68 -5.76 -7.42 -2.01
C GLU A 68 -4.32 -7.25 -1.51
N ILE A 69 -4.01 -6.17 -0.78
CA ILE A 69 -2.75 -6.04 -0.02
C ILE A 69 -2.55 -7.25 0.91
N PHE A 70 -3.59 -7.59 1.68
CA PHE A 70 -3.54 -8.76 2.57
C PHE A 70 -3.24 -10.05 1.78
N ARG A 71 -3.92 -10.25 0.64
CA ARG A 71 -3.75 -11.45 -0.20
C ARG A 71 -2.35 -11.58 -0.77
N LEU A 72 -1.70 -10.46 -1.08
CA LEU A 72 -0.34 -10.39 -1.63
C LEU A 72 0.75 -10.45 -0.54
N GLY A 73 0.39 -10.62 0.73
CA GLY A 73 1.37 -10.72 1.82
C GLY A 73 1.86 -9.39 2.39
N GLY A 74 1.21 -8.27 2.02
CA GLY A 74 1.66 -6.92 2.39
C GLY A 74 1.74 -6.64 3.89
N ILE A 75 1.10 -7.45 4.76
CA ILE A 75 1.26 -7.34 6.22
C ILE A 75 2.73 -7.40 6.62
N ILE A 76 3.49 -8.34 6.06
CA ILE A 76 4.91 -8.54 6.44
C ILE A 76 5.74 -7.36 5.94
N THR A 77 5.54 -6.95 4.69
CA THR A 77 6.21 -5.80 4.07
C THR A 77 6.00 -4.52 4.89
N ILE A 78 4.77 -4.26 5.35
CA ILE A 78 4.43 -3.08 6.16
C ILE A 78 5.01 -3.15 7.59
N ILE A 79 5.02 -4.34 8.20
CA ILE A 79 5.67 -4.51 9.52
C ILE A 79 7.19 -4.28 9.39
N ASN A 80 7.81 -4.79 8.32
CA ASN A 80 9.24 -4.62 8.09
C ASN A 80 9.61 -3.15 7.86
N SER A 81 8.81 -2.38 7.11
CA SER A 81 9.08 -0.94 6.94
C SER A 81 9.06 -0.16 8.26
N MET A 82 8.18 -0.55 9.19
CA MET A 82 8.10 0.04 10.52
C MET A 82 9.23 -0.42 11.45
N CYS A 83 9.49 -1.73 11.51
CA CYS A 83 10.38 -2.34 12.50
C CYS A 83 11.85 -2.32 12.09
N LEU A 84 12.16 -2.48 10.80
CA LEU A 84 13.53 -2.56 10.28
C LEU A 84 14.00 -1.22 9.75
N ASP A 85 13.16 -0.55 8.96
CA ASP A 85 13.55 0.71 8.31
C ASP A 85 13.22 1.95 9.15
N HIS A 86 12.35 1.82 10.16
CA HIS A 86 11.86 2.92 11.00
C HIS A 86 11.29 4.10 10.18
N ILE A 87 10.59 3.79 9.09
CA ILE A 87 9.98 4.77 8.17
C ILE A 87 8.47 4.61 8.15
N GLY A 88 7.76 5.74 8.03
CA GLY A 88 6.32 5.78 7.79
C GLY A 88 5.51 5.01 8.84
N ILE A 89 5.88 5.15 10.11
CA ILE A 89 5.29 4.40 11.24
C ILE A 89 3.79 4.69 11.35
N GLN A 90 3.38 5.95 11.18
CA GLN A 90 1.99 6.36 11.29
C GLN A 90 1.15 5.75 10.16
N GLU A 91 1.63 5.87 8.93
CA GLU A 91 1.03 5.35 7.71
C GLU A 91 0.91 3.82 7.78
N SER A 92 2.00 3.15 8.20
CA SER A 92 2.05 1.70 8.40
C SER A 92 1.02 1.23 9.43
N CYS A 93 0.94 1.89 10.59
CA CYS A 93 -0.07 1.60 11.61
C CYS A 93 -1.50 1.78 11.08
N SER A 94 -1.76 2.87 10.35
CA SER A 94 -3.05 3.17 9.73
C SER A 94 -3.47 2.07 8.74
N ILE A 95 -2.54 1.62 7.88
CA ILE A 95 -2.78 0.52 6.95
C ILE A 95 -3.03 -0.80 7.71
N LEU A 96 -2.22 -1.13 8.72
CA LEU A 96 -2.39 -2.35 9.51
C LEU A 96 -3.73 -2.39 10.24
N LEU A 97 -4.19 -1.27 10.80
CA LEU A 97 -5.52 -1.17 11.42
C LEU A 97 -6.64 -1.51 10.42
N LYS A 98 -6.54 -1.00 9.19
CA LYS A 98 -7.50 -1.31 8.12
C LYS A 98 -7.43 -2.79 7.72
N LEU A 99 -6.23 -3.37 7.62
CA LEU A 99 -6.03 -4.81 7.35
C LEU A 99 -6.61 -5.69 8.46
N LEU A 100 -6.49 -5.28 9.72
CA LEU A 100 -6.98 -6.03 10.89
C LEU A 100 -8.51 -6.18 10.94
N LEU A 101 -9.26 -5.43 10.13
CA LEU A 101 -10.71 -5.66 9.94
C LEU A 101 -10.99 -7.07 9.39
N PHE A 102 -10.07 -7.61 8.58
CA PHE A 102 -10.20 -8.97 8.04
C PHE A 102 -9.82 -10.02 9.08
N ARG A 103 -10.74 -10.97 9.35
CA ARG A 103 -10.52 -12.05 10.34
C ARG A 103 -9.25 -12.89 10.06
N ARG A 104 -8.88 -13.04 8.79
CA ARG A 104 -7.69 -13.79 8.36
C ARG A 104 -6.39 -13.02 8.63
N ALA A 105 -6.37 -11.71 8.37
CA ALA A 105 -5.24 -10.84 8.67
C ALA A 105 -4.87 -10.86 10.16
N ARG A 106 -5.86 -10.83 11.06
CA ARG A 106 -5.64 -10.96 12.51
C ARG A 106 -4.92 -12.23 12.94
N ARG A 107 -5.03 -13.32 12.18
CA ARG A 107 -4.32 -14.57 12.48
C ARG A 107 -2.85 -14.51 12.07
N VAL A 108 -2.53 -13.76 11.01
CA VAL A 108 -1.14 -13.57 10.55
C VAL A 108 -0.38 -12.71 11.56
N ILE A 109 -0.96 -11.57 11.96
CA ILE A 109 -0.31 -10.64 12.89
C ILE A 109 -0.05 -11.27 14.26
N ARG A 110 -0.94 -12.13 14.77
CA ARG A 110 -0.72 -12.85 16.05
C ARG A 110 0.39 -13.89 16.03
N ARG A 111 0.84 -14.31 14.84
CA ARG A 111 1.92 -15.29 14.67
C ARG A 111 3.27 -14.63 14.42
N PHE A 112 3.27 -13.32 14.23
CA PHE A 112 4.44 -12.48 14.01
C PHE A 112 4.85 -11.88 15.36
#